data_AF-A0A958JRR2-F1
#
_entry.id   AF-A0A958JRR2-F1
#
_cell.length_a   1.000
_cell.length_b   1.000
_cell.length_c   1.000
_cell.angle_alpha   90.00
_cell.angle_beta   90.00
_cell.angle_gamma   90.00
#
_symmetry.space_group_name_H-M   'P 1'
#
loop_
_entity.id
_entity.type
_entity.pdbx_description
1 polymer ?
#
loop_
_entity_poly.entity_id
_entity_poly.type
_entity_poly.pdbx_seq_one_letter_code
_entity_poly.pdbx_strand_id
1 'polypeptide(L)'
;MGIPNESTEQDMSTAQENTDIVTTNPEVAENQSDVEFSDEDHIEESSSTERTAPADESVVKFLLDSKKHLSEETRFHKMRLLTGGLFVDERALSDLLIGYQNWYKGFAEASPEVTLPTDEKLKKRLFQSLNRETKYLLDGKVLLCGRLLELDSSSVVTQHIARFSGSLLEAVNYIHMRDPIFEQTNGVTAHVGAKGLVVEFQTRKQPIAVDNAGLQKLARVLQQSRSIPKRFSKIQFAARQAVPAFCEIWKKAQVIPNQTKLLVPMDTRSLKKGWFLIYGDIVIVQGDNGELISLYGLRGKNLHEFLIRETDSLRAQQRRPRFGSMSLSAKGRGYGFIKLEGDSYLLDPTVVRKFIERMPYSREIPEKVPARFTLFDALKRIVALIESTAWVDVVHVPRGFITQQEPGTNYRAKGPWIIAINKKKQIVGIYDKTDPANRRTDSQHSTQPLIGIGSIKHRNAGKPRGSNPERHRQEEHRKDSPMLTPIKSNAE
;
A
#
# COMPACT_ATOMS: atom_id res chain seq x y z
N MET A 1 42.39 -36.81 34.75
CA MET A 1 41.55 -36.81 35.97
C MET A 1 40.34 -35.94 35.67
N GLY A 2 39.09 -36.37 35.63
CA GLY A 2 38.41 -37.65 35.82
C GLY A 2 36.92 -37.33 35.56
N ILE A 3 36.27 -38.10 34.69
CA ILE A 3 34.84 -38.02 34.37
C ILE A 3 34.07 -38.78 35.48
N PRO A 4 32.85 -38.33 35.82
CA PRO A 4 31.65 -39.19 35.68
C PRO A 4 30.49 -38.38 35.06
N ASN A 5 29.83 -38.75 33.94
CA ASN A 5 28.93 -39.88 33.64
C ASN A 5 27.98 -40.33 34.75
N GLU A 6 26.69 -39.99 34.58
CA GLU A 6 25.47 -40.74 34.91
C GLU A 6 24.33 -40.04 34.12
N SER A 7 23.87 -40.51 32.96
CA SER A 7 23.00 -41.65 32.62
C SER A 7 21.71 -41.76 33.43
N THR A 8 20.60 -41.29 32.86
CA THR A 8 19.27 -41.83 33.15
C THR A 8 18.47 -41.88 31.86
N GLU A 9 18.40 -43.08 31.30
CA GLU A 9 17.36 -43.50 30.36
C GLU A 9 16.03 -43.61 31.13
N GLN A 10 14.94 -43.14 30.53
CA GLN A 10 13.69 -43.88 30.63
C GLN A 10 12.77 -43.53 29.47
N ASP A 11 12.40 -44.61 28.77
CA ASP A 11 11.37 -44.75 27.78
C ASP A 11 10.04 -44.09 28.18
N MET A 12 9.26 -43.67 27.19
CA MET A 12 7.83 -43.98 27.11
C MET A 12 7.22 -43.47 25.79
N SER A 13 6.86 -44.45 24.97
CA SER A 13 5.60 -44.55 24.22
C SER A 13 5.31 -43.56 23.09
N THR A 14 5.50 -44.11 21.89
CA THR A 14 4.81 -43.78 20.64
C THR A 14 3.30 -43.96 20.76
N ALA A 15 2.53 -42.90 20.45
CA ALA A 15 1.14 -43.00 20.02
C ALA A 15 1.02 -42.38 18.63
N GLN A 16 0.88 -43.25 17.63
CA GLN A 16 0.41 -42.92 16.29
C GLN A 16 -1.11 -42.72 16.38
N GLU A 17 -1.60 -41.52 16.08
CA GLU A 17 -3.00 -41.32 15.70
C GLU A 17 -3.05 -41.03 14.20
N ASN A 18 -3.51 -42.06 13.48
CA ASN A 18 -4.05 -41.95 12.13
C ASN A 18 -5.33 -41.12 12.18
N THR A 19 -5.38 -40.03 11.43
CA THR A 19 -6.64 -39.44 11.00
C THR A 19 -6.63 -39.29 9.49
N ASP A 20 -7.22 -40.27 8.84
CA ASP A 20 -7.71 -40.22 7.47
C ASP A 20 -8.71 -39.06 7.34
N ILE A 21 -8.38 -38.06 6.53
CA ILE A 21 -9.35 -37.06 6.08
C ILE A 21 -9.79 -37.46 4.68
N VAL A 22 -10.96 -38.10 4.68
CA VAL A 22 -11.77 -38.43 3.51
C VAL A 22 -12.17 -37.14 2.79
N THR A 23 -11.79 -37.08 1.51
CA THR A 23 -12.25 -36.09 0.53
C THR A 23 -13.69 -36.42 0.12
N THR A 24 -14.65 -35.57 0.46
CA THR A 24 -15.98 -35.57 -0.14
C THR A 24 -16.21 -34.28 -0.92
N ASN A 25 -16.41 -34.44 -2.23
CA ASN A 25 -17.02 -33.46 -3.12
C ASN A 25 -18.48 -33.21 -2.69
N PRO A 26 -18.97 -31.98 -2.87
CA PRO A 26 -20.35 -31.77 -3.25
C PRO A 26 -20.44 -31.15 -4.65
N GLU A 27 -21.16 -31.86 -5.50
CA GLU A 27 -21.73 -31.41 -6.77
C GLU A 27 -22.68 -30.22 -6.58
N VAL A 28 -22.64 -29.33 -7.58
CA VAL A 28 -23.75 -28.66 -8.27
C VAL A 28 -24.74 -27.84 -7.42
N ALA A 29 -24.71 -26.53 -7.65
CA ALA A 29 -25.92 -25.73 -7.77
C ALA A 29 -25.71 -24.69 -8.89
N GLU A 30 -26.22 -25.03 -10.07
CA GLU A 30 -26.52 -24.07 -11.14
C GLU A 30 -27.52 -23.05 -10.60
N ASN A 31 -27.25 -21.76 -10.78
CA ASN A 31 -28.27 -20.73 -10.76
C ASN A 31 -28.02 -19.82 -11.96
N GLN A 32 -28.77 -20.12 -13.01
CA GLN A 32 -29.09 -19.20 -14.09
C GLN A 32 -29.87 -18.02 -13.51
N SER A 33 -29.43 -16.81 -13.78
CA SER A 33 -30.29 -15.64 -13.74
C SER A 33 -29.95 -14.77 -14.94
N ASP A 34 -30.79 -14.92 -15.96
CA ASP A 34 -30.92 -14.02 -17.09
C ASP A 34 -31.19 -12.60 -16.59
N VAL A 35 -30.32 -11.68 -17.00
CA VAL A 35 -30.61 -10.24 -16.97
C VAL A 35 -30.23 -9.71 -18.35
N GLU A 36 -31.24 -9.71 -19.23
CA GLU A 36 -31.26 -8.88 -20.43
C GLU A 36 -31.22 -7.41 -20.02
N PHE A 37 -30.16 -6.70 -20.42
CA PHE A 37 -30.21 -5.26 -20.60
C PHE A 37 -29.63 -4.96 -21.98
N SER A 38 -30.56 -4.79 -22.92
CA SER A 38 -30.37 -4.07 -24.16
C SER A 38 -30.13 -2.60 -23.83
N ASP A 39 -28.99 -2.06 -24.27
CA ASP A 39 -28.90 -0.66 -24.67
C ASP A 39 -27.96 -0.62 -25.88
N GLU A 40 -28.61 -0.53 -27.04
CA GLU A 40 -28.03 -0.21 -28.33
C GLU A 40 -27.57 1.25 -28.32
N ASP A 41 -26.26 1.47 -28.32
CA ASP A 41 -25.69 2.71 -28.86
C ASP A 41 -24.87 2.35 -30.10
N HIS A 42 -25.55 2.46 -31.24
CA HIS A 42 -24.95 2.42 -32.57
C HIS A 42 -23.98 3.59 -32.74
N ILE A 43 -22.68 3.32 -32.60
CA ILE A 43 -21.65 4.13 -33.23
C ILE A 43 -21.37 3.49 -34.59
N GLU A 44 -21.87 4.12 -35.65
CA GLU A 44 -21.46 3.84 -37.03
C GLU A 44 -19.97 4.18 -37.19
N GLU A 45 -19.09 3.22 -36.90
CA GLU A 45 -17.74 3.23 -37.44
C GLU A 45 -17.78 2.63 -38.84
N SER A 46 -17.62 3.53 -39.82
CA SER A 46 -17.39 3.23 -41.23
C SER A 46 -16.30 2.16 -41.39
N SER A 47 -16.72 0.94 -41.74
CA SER A 47 -15.88 -0.20 -42.01
C SER A 47 -15.17 -0.05 -43.36
N SER A 48 -13.99 0.55 -43.39
CA SER A 48 -12.97 0.15 -44.36
C SER A 48 -12.27 -1.09 -43.80
N THR A 49 -12.44 -2.22 -44.46
CA THR A 49 -11.73 -3.48 -44.16
C THR A 49 -10.24 -3.31 -44.45
N GLU A 50 -9.52 -2.66 -43.55
CA GLU A 50 -8.05 -2.71 -43.51
C GLU A 50 -7.62 -4.12 -43.10
N ARG A 51 -6.96 -4.84 -44.02
CA ARG A 51 -6.32 -6.13 -43.73
C ARG A 51 -5.15 -5.91 -42.77
N THR A 52 -5.43 -5.95 -41.47
CA THR A 52 -4.39 -6.13 -40.47
C THR A 52 -4.06 -7.63 -40.36
N ALA A 53 -2.79 -8.01 -40.50
CA ALA A 53 -2.36 -9.38 -40.21
C ALA A 53 -2.81 -9.77 -38.79
N PRO A 54 -3.22 -11.04 -38.55
CA PRO A 54 -3.53 -11.51 -37.21
C PRO A 54 -2.33 -11.22 -36.28
N ALA A 55 -2.58 -10.60 -35.13
CA ALA A 55 -1.52 -10.11 -34.25
C ALA A 55 -0.51 -11.21 -33.87
N ASP A 56 -0.98 -12.44 -33.66
CA ASP A 56 -0.16 -13.57 -33.24
C ASP A 56 0.77 -14.09 -34.34
N GLU A 57 0.32 -14.10 -35.61
CA GLU A 57 1.17 -14.51 -36.74
C GLU A 57 2.34 -13.54 -36.98
N SER A 58 2.12 -12.25 -36.73
CA SER A 58 3.15 -11.22 -36.95
C SER A 58 4.29 -11.31 -35.93
N VAL A 59 3.99 -11.62 -34.67
CA VAL A 59 5.01 -11.78 -33.63
C VAL A 59 5.82 -13.06 -33.86
N VAL A 60 5.16 -14.18 -34.22
CA VAL A 60 5.86 -15.43 -34.55
C VAL A 60 6.81 -15.23 -35.73
N LYS A 61 6.36 -14.59 -36.82
CA LYS A 61 7.20 -14.29 -37.99
C LYS A 61 8.42 -13.42 -37.63
N PHE A 62 8.20 -12.38 -36.83
CA PHE A 62 9.31 -11.57 -36.31
C PHE A 62 10.32 -12.40 -35.51
N LEU A 63 9.87 -13.29 -34.64
CA LEU A 63 10.75 -14.12 -33.82
C LEU A 63 11.56 -15.12 -34.68
N LEU A 64 10.98 -15.64 -35.75
CA LEU A 64 11.70 -16.45 -36.75
C LEU A 64 12.82 -15.64 -37.43
N ASP A 65 12.55 -14.37 -37.76
CA ASP A 65 13.50 -13.44 -38.38
C ASP A 65 14.41 -12.70 -37.37
N SER A 66 14.30 -12.99 -36.08
CA SER A 66 14.94 -12.16 -35.04
C SER A 66 16.46 -12.07 -35.14
N LYS A 67 17.14 -13.02 -35.81
CA LYS A 67 18.59 -12.92 -36.09
C LYS A 67 18.97 -11.65 -36.85
N LYS A 68 18.10 -11.14 -37.72
CA LYS A 68 18.33 -9.92 -38.52
C LYS A 68 18.08 -8.63 -37.74
N HIS A 69 17.26 -8.70 -36.68
CA HIS A 69 16.70 -7.53 -36.01
C HIS A 69 17.13 -7.38 -34.55
N LEU A 70 17.67 -8.45 -33.94
CA LEU A 70 18.13 -8.47 -32.55
C LEU A 70 19.59 -8.90 -32.45
N SER A 71 20.32 -8.25 -31.54
CA SER A 71 21.70 -8.59 -31.21
C SER A 71 21.82 -10.03 -30.70
N GLU A 72 23.02 -10.60 -30.83
CA GLU A 72 23.32 -11.91 -30.24
C GLU A 72 23.17 -11.91 -28.72
N GLU A 73 23.57 -10.83 -28.05
CA GLU A 73 23.41 -10.69 -26.60
C GLU A 73 21.94 -10.82 -26.19
N THR A 74 21.04 -10.10 -26.87
CA THR A 74 19.62 -10.14 -26.56
C THR A 74 19.04 -11.53 -26.80
N ARG A 75 19.34 -12.14 -27.96
CA ARG A 75 18.80 -13.47 -28.32
C ARG A 75 19.31 -14.59 -27.42
N PHE A 76 20.62 -14.64 -27.14
CA PHE A 76 21.23 -15.75 -26.41
C PHE A 76 21.27 -15.56 -24.90
N HIS A 77 21.32 -14.33 -24.39
CA HIS A 77 21.48 -14.08 -22.95
C HIS A 77 20.26 -13.47 -22.28
N LYS A 78 19.30 -12.91 -23.02
CA LYS A 78 18.16 -12.19 -22.46
C LYS A 78 16.80 -12.79 -22.81
N MET A 79 16.75 -13.75 -23.73
CA MET A 79 15.51 -14.35 -24.21
C MET A 79 15.52 -15.87 -24.01
N ARG A 80 14.39 -16.45 -23.62
CA ARG A 80 14.22 -17.91 -23.48
C ARG A 80 12.88 -18.33 -24.02
N LEU A 81 12.85 -19.38 -24.82
CA LEU A 81 11.60 -20.00 -25.27
C LEU A 81 11.15 -21.04 -24.24
N LEU A 82 9.93 -20.91 -23.73
CA LEU A 82 9.29 -21.84 -22.78
C LEU A 82 8.01 -22.41 -23.41
N THR A 83 7.47 -23.48 -22.82
CA THR A 83 6.23 -24.14 -23.31
C THR A 83 5.05 -23.18 -23.47
N GLY A 84 4.94 -22.17 -22.59
CA GLY A 84 3.87 -21.16 -22.62
C GLY A 84 4.20 -19.86 -23.36
N GLY A 85 5.37 -19.76 -24.01
CA GLY A 85 5.74 -18.59 -24.81
C GLY A 85 7.18 -18.13 -24.64
N LEU A 86 7.43 -16.84 -24.90
CA LEU A 86 8.78 -16.27 -24.89
C LEU A 86 9.01 -15.44 -23.63
N PHE A 87 9.99 -15.83 -22.81
CA PHE A 87 10.46 -15.00 -21.71
C PHE A 87 11.52 -14.01 -22.22
N VAL A 88 11.40 -12.76 -21.76
CA VAL A 88 12.28 -11.66 -22.13
C VAL A 88 12.71 -10.91 -20.87
N ASP A 89 14.02 -10.86 -20.61
CA ASP A 89 14.61 -10.07 -19.52
C ASP A 89 14.25 -8.58 -19.67
N GLU A 90 13.99 -7.89 -18.55
CA GLU A 90 13.54 -6.50 -18.52
C GLU A 90 14.49 -5.57 -19.30
N ARG A 91 15.80 -5.87 -19.27
CA ARG A 91 16.82 -5.09 -19.99
C ARG A 91 16.72 -5.20 -21.50
N ALA A 92 16.13 -6.28 -22.02
CA ALA A 92 15.96 -6.52 -23.45
C ALA A 92 14.59 -6.11 -23.99
N LEU A 93 13.66 -5.65 -23.15
CA LEU A 93 12.31 -5.29 -23.60
C LEU A 93 12.31 -4.14 -24.62
N SER A 94 13.16 -3.14 -24.42
CA SER A 94 13.30 -2.01 -25.34
C SER A 94 13.86 -2.46 -26.69
N ASP A 95 14.94 -3.25 -26.66
CA ASP A 95 15.58 -3.78 -27.87
C ASP A 95 14.61 -4.67 -28.66
N LEU A 96 13.83 -5.50 -27.96
CA LEU A 96 12.81 -6.33 -28.59
C LEU A 96 11.74 -5.49 -29.29
N LEU A 97 11.26 -4.42 -28.64
CA LEU A 97 10.26 -3.52 -29.21
C LEU A 97 10.81 -2.79 -30.44
N ILE A 98 12.03 -2.26 -30.36
CA ILE A 98 12.70 -1.57 -31.47
C ILE A 98 12.91 -2.55 -32.64
N GLY A 99 13.39 -3.76 -32.36
CA GLY A 99 13.55 -4.81 -33.36
C GLY A 99 12.24 -5.16 -34.04
N TYR A 100 11.15 -5.28 -33.28
CA TYR A 100 9.82 -5.55 -33.79
C TYR A 100 9.27 -4.41 -34.65
N GLN A 101 9.45 -3.16 -34.22
CA GLN A 101 9.07 -1.98 -35.00
C GLN A 101 9.80 -1.91 -36.34
N ASN A 102 11.11 -2.15 -36.33
CA ASN A 102 11.93 -2.14 -37.55
C ASN A 102 11.56 -3.27 -38.50
N TRP A 103 11.32 -4.47 -37.97
CA TRP A 103 10.81 -5.59 -38.76
C TRP A 103 9.45 -5.26 -39.40
N TYR A 104 8.52 -4.69 -38.63
CA TYR A 104 7.19 -4.36 -39.14
C TYR A 104 7.25 -3.28 -40.22
N LYS A 105 8.11 -2.27 -40.05
CA LYS A 105 8.35 -1.24 -41.09
C LYS A 105 8.83 -1.86 -42.40
N GLY A 106 9.85 -2.71 -42.34
CA GLY A 106 10.34 -3.42 -43.53
C GLY A 106 9.27 -4.33 -44.17
N PHE A 107 8.43 -4.96 -43.35
CA PHE A 107 7.30 -5.75 -43.84
C PHE A 107 6.24 -4.89 -44.56
N ALA A 108 5.88 -3.73 -43.99
CA ALA A 108 4.92 -2.80 -44.59
C ALA A 108 5.45 -2.17 -45.88
N GLU A 109 6.76 -1.84 -45.94
CA GLU A 109 7.40 -1.37 -47.18
C GLU A 109 7.36 -2.42 -48.30
N ALA A 110 7.47 -3.71 -47.96
CA ALA A 110 7.40 -4.80 -48.91
C ALA A 110 5.95 -5.21 -49.29
N SER A 111 4.94 -4.74 -48.56
CA SER A 111 3.53 -5.09 -48.74
C SER A 111 2.66 -3.83 -48.72
N PRO A 112 2.43 -3.19 -49.89
CA PRO A 112 1.73 -1.90 -49.99
C PRO A 112 0.30 -1.88 -49.41
N GLU A 113 -0.32 -3.06 -49.23
CA GLU A 113 -1.65 -3.23 -48.63
C GLU A 113 -1.64 -3.10 -47.09
N VAL A 114 -0.47 -3.05 -46.45
CA VAL A 114 -0.33 -3.08 -44.99
C VAL A 114 -0.04 -1.69 -44.43
N THR A 115 -1.03 -1.09 -43.77
CA THR A 115 -0.84 0.17 -43.04
C THR A 115 0.06 -0.04 -41.81
N LEU A 116 1.06 0.83 -41.63
CA LEU A 116 1.92 0.82 -40.45
C LEU A 116 1.12 1.19 -39.19
N PRO A 117 0.99 0.30 -38.19
CA PRO A 117 0.28 0.62 -36.96
C PRO A 117 1.04 1.67 -36.16
N THR A 118 0.32 2.39 -35.30
CA THR A 118 0.95 3.28 -34.32
C THR A 118 1.84 2.50 -33.37
N ASP A 119 2.82 3.17 -32.75
CA ASP A 119 3.72 2.55 -31.77
C ASP A 119 2.97 1.90 -30.61
N GLU A 120 1.88 2.51 -30.15
CA GLU A 120 1.02 1.93 -29.12
C GLU A 120 0.34 0.64 -29.58
N LYS A 121 -0.13 0.57 -30.84
CA LYS A 121 -0.71 -0.64 -31.42
C LYS A 121 0.36 -1.74 -31.55
N LEU A 122 1.57 -1.43 -32.01
CA LEU A 122 2.68 -2.40 -32.10
C LEU A 122 3.08 -2.92 -30.72
N LYS A 123 3.19 -2.02 -29.74
CA LYS A 123 3.51 -2.38 -28.35
C LYS A 123 2.42 -3.25 -27.73
N LYS A 124 1.14 -2.93 -27.96
CA LYS A 124 0.01 -3.74 -27.52
C LYS A 124 0.00 -5.10 -28.20
N ARG A 125 0.34 -5.19 -29.49
CA ARG A 125 0.48 -6.48 -30.20
C ARG A 125 1.61 -7.34 -29.63
N LEU A 126 2.81 -6.76 -29.45
CA LEU A 126 3.98 -7.49 -28.98
C LEU A 126 3.86 -7.95 -27.53
N PHE A 127 3.34 -7.09 -26.64
CA PHE A 127 3.28 -7.39 -25.21
C PHE A 127 1.92 -7.89 -24.72
N GLN A 128 0.86 -7.79 -25.55
CA GLN A 128 -0.57 -8.04 -25.26
C GLN A 128 -1.13 -7.14 -24.13
N SER A 129 -0.41 -6.99 -23.02
CA SER A 129 -0.64 -6.03 -21.94
C SER A 129 0.68 -5.45 -21.43
N LEU A 130 0.71 -4.13 -21.25
CA LEU A 130 1.87 -3.42 -20.68
C LEU A 130 2.09 -3.69 -19.20
N ASN A 131 1.04 -4.17 -18.52
CA ASN A 131 0.98 -4.38 -17.07
C ASN A 131 1.14 -5.86 -16.68
N ARG A 132 1.86 -6.65 -17.50
CA ARG A 132 2.15 -8.04 -17.12
C ARG A 132 3.08 -8.10 -15.91
N GLU A 133 2.80 -9.07 -15.05
CA GLU A 133 3.59 -9.35 -13.85
C GLU A 133 5.02 -9.70 -14.22
N THR A 134 5.95 -9.21 -13.40
CA THR A 134 7.36 -9.54 -13.56
C THR A 134 7.60 -10.94 -13.03
N LYS A 135 8.36 -11.74 -13.78
CA LYS A 135 8.73 -13.11 -13.42
C LYS A 135 10.25 -13.25 -13.34
N TYR A 136 10.72 -14.14 -12.48
CA TYR A 136 12.09 -14.62 -12.51
C TYR A 136 12.20 -15.92 -13.27
N LEU A 137 13.32 -16.06 -13.97
CA LEU A 137 13.74 -17.27 -14.63
C LEU A 137 15.16 -17.59 -14.16
N LEU A 138 15.34 -18.75 -13.51
CA LEU A 138 16.65 -19.19 -13.04
C LEU A 138 17.26 -20.14 -14.08
N ASP A 139 18.22 -19.62 -14.86
CA ASP A 139 18.95 -20.38 -15.87
C ASP A 139 20.35 -20.71 -15.36
N GLY A 140 20.46 -21.88 -14.72
CA GLY A 140 21.68 -22.33 -14.04
C GLY A 140 22.10 -21.36 -12.92
N LYS A 141 23.19 -20.63 -13.13
CA LYS A 141 23.68 -19.62 -12.17
C LYS A 141 23.10 -18.22 -12.43
N VAL A 142 22.50 -17.98 -13.59
CA VAL A 142 22.01 -16.68 -14.01
C VAL A 142 20.55 -16.53 -13.62
N LEU A 143 20.21 -15.42 -12.97
CA LEU A 143 18.82 -15.03 -12.75
C LEU A 143 18.45 -13.98 -13.79
N LEU A 144 17.44 -14.29 -14.60
CA LEU A 144 16.81 -13.31 -15.47
C LEU A 144 15.53 -12.81 -14.80
N CYS A 145 15.30 -11.50 -14.88
CA CYS A 145 14.11 -10.85 -14.35
C CYS A 145 13.40 -10.16 -15.50
N GLY A 146 12.16 -10.54 -15.79
CA GLY A 146 11.57 -10.19 -17.08
C GLY A 146 10.07 -10.47 -17.17
N ARG A 147 9.58 -10.59 -18.39
CA ARG A 147 8.17 -10.80 -18.72
C ARG A 147 8.02 -12.04 -19.59
N LEU A 148 6.90 -12.75 -19.41
CA LEU A 148 6.48 -13.80 -20.33
C LEU A 148 5.55 -13.20 -21.39
N LEU A 149 5.89 -13.37 -22.65
CA LEU A 149 5.04 -13.10 -23.79
C LEU A 149 4.33 -14.40 -24.15
N GLU A 150 3.04 -14.46 -23.82
CA GLU A 150 2.18 -15.60 -24.15
C GLU A 150 2.03 -15.71 -25.66
N LEU A 151 2.55 -16.80 -26.20
CA LEU A 151 2.46 -17.16 -27.61
C LEU A 151 2.59 -18.68 -27.71
N ASP A 152 2.03 -19.26 -28.76
CA ASP A 152 2.20 -20.68 -29.02
C ASP A 152 3.67 -20.97 -29.37
N SER A 153 4.41 -21.48 -28.38
CA SER A 153 5.83 -21.77 -28.50
C SER A 153 6.11 -22.92 -29.47
N SER A 154 5.12 -23.78 -29.73
CA SER A 154 5.25 -24.88 -30.70
C SER A 154 5.40 -24.35 -32.13
N SER A 155 4.81 -23.19 -32.40
CA SER A 155 4.92 -22.45 -33.67
C SER A 155 6.27 -21.74 -33.84
N VAL A 156 7.10 -21.64 -32.78
CA VAL A 156 8.41 -20.97 -32.81
C VAL A 156 9.53 -22.02 -32.75
N VAL A 157 9.99 -22.46 -33.92
CA VAL A 157 11.16 -23.35 -34.04
C VAL A 157 12.36 -22.53 -34.51
N THR A 158 13.05 -21.90 -33.56
CA THR A 158 14.27 -21.13 -33.85
C THR A 158 15.50 -21.79 -33.22
N GLN A 159 16.62 -21.80 -33.94
CA GLN A 159 17.90 -22.28 -33.41
C GLN A 159 18.64 -21.21 -32.59
N HIS A 160 18.20 -19.96 -32.68
CA HIS A 160 18.90 -18.80 -32.16
C HIS A 160 18.35 -18.22 -30.85
N ILE A 161 17.26 -18.77 -30.33
CA ILE A 161 16.76 -18.47 -28.97
C ILE A 161 16.78 -19.77 -28.19
N ALA A 162 17.44 -19.78 -27.03
CA ALA A 162 17.56 -20.99 -26.23
C ALA A 162 16.21 -21.44 -25.67
N ARG A 163 15.92 -22.74 -25.79
CA ARG A 163 14.76 -23.38 -25.13
C ARG A 163 15.06 -23.64 -23.67
N PHE A 164 14.08 -23.38 -22.82
CA PHE A 164 14.16 -23.58 -21.38
C PHE A 164 12.96 -24.38 -20.88
N SER A 165 13.22 -25.40 -20.08
CA SER A 165 12.21 -26.35 -19.56
C SER A 165 11.86 -26.17 -18.08
N GLY A 166 12.51 -25.25 -17.38
CA GLY A 166 12.21 -24.99 -15.96
C GLY A 166 11.00 -24.08 -15.75
N SER A 167 10.69 -23.83 -14.48
CA SER A 167 9.55 -23.00 -14.06
C SER A 167 9.90 -21.52 -13.93
N LEU A 168 8.87 -20.68 -14.01
CA LEU A 168 8.94 -19.25 -13.72
C LEU A 168 8.52 -18.99 -12.27
N LEU A 169 9.20 -18.08 -11.60
CA LEU A 169 8.82 -17.63 -10.25
C LEU A 169 8.19 -16.23 -10.34
N GLU A 170 7.14 -15.97 -9.58
CA GLU A 170 6.49 -14.66 -9.55
C GLU A 170 7.32 -13.65 -8.74
N ALA A 171 7.74 -12.54 -9.37
CA ALA A 171 8.49 -11.47 -8.70
C ALA A 171 7.59 -10.52 -7.89
N VAL A 172 6.27 -10.69 -7.97
CA VAL A 172 5.29 -9.94 -7.18
C VAL A 172 5.44 -10.27 -5.69
N ASN A 173 5.66 -11.55 -5.38
CA ASN A 173 5.61 -12.08 -4.01
C ASN A 173 6.99 -12.45 -3.45
N TYR A 174 8.05 -12.24 -4.22
CA TYR A 174 9.38 -12.75 -3.91
C TYR A 174 10.49 -11.85 -4.48
N ILE A 175 11.61 -11.76 -3.75
CA ILE A 175 12.83 -11.10 -4.22
C ILE A 175 13.95 -12.12 -4.14
N HIS A 176 14.52 -12.48 -5.29
CA HIS A 176 15.60 -13.46 -5.35
C HIS A 176 16.94 -12.81 -4.95
N MET A 177 17.82 -13.52 -4.26
CA MET A 177 19.11 -12.96 -3.79
C MET A 177 20.04 -12.47 -4.91
N ARG A 178 19.92 -13.07 -6.10
CA ARG A 178 20.66 -12.70 -7.32
C ARG A 178 19.93 -11.68 -8.19
N ASP A 179 18.92 -11.00 -7.65
CA ASP A 179 18.18 -10.01 -8.41
C ASP A 179 19.11 -8.86 -8.84
N PRO A 180 19.19 -8.52 -10.14
CA PRO A 180 19.98 -7.40 -10.64
C PRO A 180 19.63 -6.05 -9.99
N ILE A 181 18.49 -5.92 -9.33
CA ILE A 181 18.07 -4.70 -8.62
C ILE A 181 19.09 -4.28 -7.56
N PHE A 182 19.77 -5.24 -6.93
CA PHE A 182 20.75 -4.96 -5.88
C PHE A 182 22.01 -4.30 -6.44
N GLU A 183 22.52 -4.81 -7.56
CA GLU A 183 23.68 -4.23 -8.26
C GLU A 183 23.35 -2.85 -8.86
N GLN A 184 22.09 -2.64 -9.28
CA GLN A 184 21.62 -1.40 -9.88
C GLN A 184 21.32 -0.30 -8.85
N THR A 185 21.14 -0.65 -7.57
CA THR A 185 20.73 0.29 -6.53
C THR A 185 21.94 0.71 -5.69
N ASN A 186 22.42 1.94 -5.91
CA ASN A 186 23.54 2.49 -5.16
C ASN A 186 23.32 2.47 -3.63
N GLY A 187 24.28 1.87 -2.93
CA GLY A 187 24.25 1.72 -1.47
C GLY A 187 23.37 0.56 -1.00
N VAL A 188 23.16 -0.46 -1.84
CA VAL A 188 22.47 -1.69 -1.45
C VAL A 188 23.37 -2.87 -1.71
N THR A 189 23.46 -3.78 -0.75
CA THR A 189 24.12 -5.08 -0.89
C THR A 189 23.18 -6.18 -0.43
N ALA A 190 23.31 -7.37 -1.02
CA ALA A 190 22.50 -8.53 -0.67
C ALA A 190 23.41 -9.72 -0.39
N HIS A 191 23.11 -10.48 0.66
CA HIS A 191 23.84 -11.69 1.02
C HIS A 191 22.88 -12.72 1.66
N VAL A 192 23.36 -13.94 1.86
CA VAL A 192 22.61 -15.01 2.52
C VAL A 192 22.94 -15.01 4.00
N GLY A 193 21.97 -14.67 4.85
CA GLY A 193 22.03 -14.81 6.29
C GLY A 193 21.38 -16.13 6.78
N ALA A 194 21.32 -16.30 8.10
CA ALA A 194 20.80 -17.53 8.73
C ALA A 194 19.34 -17.86 8.37
N LYS A 195 18.53 -16.85 8.03
CA LYS A 195 17.10 -16.99 7.67
C LYS A 195 16.84 -16.75 6.17
N GLY A 196 17.88 -16.81 5.34
CA GLY A 196 17.78 -16.55 3.90
C GLY A 196 18.31 -15.18 3.51
N LEU A 197 17.68 -14.53 2.51
CA LEU A 197 18.10 -13.24 1.98
C LEU A 197 18.14 -12.15 3.08
N VAL A 198 19.28 -11.47 3.17
CA VAL A 198 19.47 -10.24 3.94
C VAL A 198 19.95 -9.16 2.98
N VAL A 199 19.32 -8.00 3.04
CA VAL A 199 19.65 -6.83 2.22
C VAL A 199 20.07 -5.69 3.15
N GLU A 200 21.28 -5.19 2.94
CA GLU A 200 21.82 -4.05 3.68
C GLU A 200 21.67 -2.77 2.85
N PHE A 201 21.15 -1.72 3.49
CA PHE A 201 21.01 -0.40 2.90
C PHE A 201 22.04 0.54 3.56
N GLN A 202 23.09 0.85 2.82
CA GLN A 202 24.17 1.75 3.19
C GLN A 202 23.76 3.20 2.90
N THR A 203 23.64 4.03 3.93
CA THR A 203 23.42 5.49 3.78
C THR A 203 24.26 6.29 4.78
N ARG A 204 24.30 7.62 4.59
CA ARG A 204 25.12 8.56 5.37
C ARG A 204 24.85 8.57 6.89
N LYS A 205 23.75 7.97 7.38
CA LYS A 205 23.39 8.00 8.80
C LYS A 205 23.89 6.73 9.50
N GLN A 206 23.34 5.57 9.15
CA GLN A 206 23.77 4.24 9.61
C GLN A 206 23.29 3.17 8.60
N PRO A 207 24.01 2.03 8.48
CA PRO A 207 23.53 0.90 7.72
C PRO A 207 22.27 0.31 8.36
N ILE A 208 21.34 -0.17 7.54
CA ILE A 208 20.20 -0.96 8.01
C ILE A 208 20.12 -2.30 7.28
N ALA A 209 20.05 -3.40 8.03
CA ALA A 209 19.88 -4.74 7.52
C ALA A 209 18.40 -5.15 7.55
N VAL A 210 17.90 -5.64 6.42
CA VAL A 210 16.50 -6.07 6.25
C VAL A 210 16.49 -7.51 5.78
N ASP A 211 15.86 -8.39 6.54
CA ASP A 211 15.69 -9.79 6.15
C ASP A 211 14.55 -9.96 5.13
N ASN A 212 14.40 -11.16 4.57
CA ASN A 212 13.38 -11.44 3.57
C ASN A 212 11.95 -11.11 4.06
N ALA A 213 11.62 -11.43 5.33
CA ALA A 213 10.31 -11.12 5.91
C ALA A 213 10.08 -9.60 6.01
N GLY A 214 11.11 -8.86 6.43
CA GLY A 214 11.13 -7.40 6.46
C GLY A 214 10.97 -6.79 5.08
N LEU A 215 11.60 -7.35 4.04
CA LEU A 215 11.46 -6.89 2.65
C LEU A 215 10.05 -7.08 2.10
N GLN A 216 9.40 -8.22 2.40
CA GLN A 216 8.01 -8.45 1.99
C GLN A 216 7.06 -7.48 2.69
N LYS A 217 7.26 -7.28 4.00
CA LYS A 217 6.49 -6.29 4.78
C LYS A 217 6.70 -4.87 4.26
N LEU A 218 7.94 -4.53 3.92
CA LEU A 218 8.32 -3.28 3.28
C LEU A 218 7.59 -3.08 1.96
N ALA A 219 7.66 -4.05 1.05
CA ALA A 219 6.98 -3.97 -0.25
C ALA A 219 5.48 -3.71 -0.06
N ARG A 220 4.82 -4.45 0.83
CA ARG A 220 3.39 -4.26 1.12
C ARG A 220 3.07 -2.87 1.66
N VAL A 221 3.81 -2.39 2.66
CA VAL A 221 3.58 -1.06 3.26
C VAL A 221 3.77 0.06 2.24
N LEU A 222 4.78 -0.07 1.38
CA LEU A 222 5.05 0.90 0.32
C LEU A 222 3.99 0.88 -0.78
N GLN A 223 3.52 -0.30 -1.20
CA GLN A 223 2.43 -0.46 -2.18
C GLN A 223 1.11 0.16 -1.71
N GLN A 224 0.82 0.05 -0.41
CA GLN A 224 -0.41 0.54 0.19
C GLN A 224 -0.38 2.03 0.56
N SER A 225 0.81 2.65 0.55
CA SER A 225 0.93 4.09 0.81
C SER A 225 0.24 4.90 -0.30
N ARG A 226 -0.34 6.05 0.05
CA ARG A 226 -1.05 6.91 -0.92
C ARG A 226 -0.08 7.66 -1.85
N SER A 227 1.13 7.97 -1.37
CA SER A 227 2.09 8.82 -2.09
C SER A 227 3.19 8.02 -2.78
N ILE A 228 3.58 6.87 -2.23
CA ILE A 228 4.71 6.09 -2.74
C ILE A 228 4.45 5.54 -4.16
N PRO A 229 3.31 4.90 -4.47
CA PRO A 229 3.05 4.40 -5.82
C PRO A 229 2.98 5.51 -6.89
N LYS A 230 2.67 6.76 -6.51
CA LYS A 230 2.70 7.90 -7.44
C LYS A 230 4.12 8.26 -7.86
N ARG A 231 5.10 8.05 -6.97
CA ARG A 231 6.52 8.35 -7.20
C ARG A 231 7.27 7.14 -7.76
N PHE A 232 6.88 5.95 -7.35
CA PHE A 232 7.46 4.67 -7.76
C PHE A 232 6.36 3.79 -8.36
N SER A 233 5.89 4.13 -9.58
CA SER A 233 4.75 3.46 -10.22
C SER A 233 4.94 1.95 -10.38
N LYS A 234 6.19 1.51 -10.59
CA LYS A 234 6.51 0.08 -10.74
C LYS A 234 6.29 -0.75 -9.47
N ILE A 235 6.16 -0.13 -8.30
CA ILE A 235 6.08 -0.85 -7.00
C ILE A 235 4.84 -1.73 -6.88
N GLN A 236 3.78 -1.42 -7.62
CA GLN A 236 2.54 -2.20 -7.64
C GLN A 236 2.69 -3.53 -8.38
N PHE A 237 3.71 -3.68 -9.23
CA PHE A 237 3.85 -4.83 -10.12
C PHE A 237 4.97 -5.81 -9.73
N ALA A 238 5.85 -5.43 -8.79
CA ALA A 238 6.92 -6.30 -8.32
C ALA A 238 7.47 -5.87 -6.95
N ALA A 239 7.62 -6.81 -6.01
CA ALA A 239 8.16 -6.54 -4.68
C ALA A 239 9.58 -5.97 -4.74
N ARG A 240 10.41 -6.39 -5.71
CA ARG A 240 11.78 -5.90 -5.91
C ARG A 240 11.90 -4.37 -6.01
N GLN A 241 10.86 -3.72 -6.51
CA GLN A 241 10.81 -2.26 -6.65
C GLN A 241 10.73 -1.53 -5.29
N ALA A 242 10.46 -2.25 -4.21
CA ALA A 242 10.58 -1.74 -2.85
C ALA A 242 12.04 -1.42 -2.47
N VAL A 243 13.03 -2.08 -3.07
CA VAL A 243 14.46 -1.87 -2.77
C VAL A 243 14.93 -0.45 -3.09
N PRO A 244 14.82 0.05 -4.35
CA PRO A 244 15.21 1.42 -4.67
C PRO A 244 14.33 2.45 -3.94
N ALA A 245 13.03 2.18 -3.80
CA ALA A 245 12.11 3.07 -3.10
C ALA A 245 12.49 3.23 -1.62
N PHE A 246 12.83 2.14 -0.94
CA PHE A 246 13.28 2.18 0.44
C PHE A 246 14.63 2.83 0.61
N CYS A 247 15.58 2.61 -0.31
CA CYS A 247 16.87 3.31 -0.30
C CYS A 247 16.68 4.84 -0.28
N GLU A 248 15.75 5.36 -1.07
CA GLU A 248 15.43 6.80 -1.04
C GLU A 248 14.72 7.25 0.25
N ILE A 249 13.76 6.46 0.72
CA ILE A 249 13.01 6.73 1.95
C ILE A 249 13.98 6.77 3.14
N TRP A 250 14.87 5.79 3.24
CA TRP A 250 15.86 5.66 4.29
C TRP A 250 16.79 6.88 4.36
N LYS A 251 17.27 7.35 3.20
CA LYS A 251 18.10 8.57 3.10
C LYS A 251 17.39 9.82 3.64
N LYS A 252 16.07 9.90 3.49
CA LYS A 252 15.26 11.08 3.84
C LYS A 252 14.53 10.95 5.17
N ALA A 253 14.53 9.76 5.79
CA ALA A 253 13.84 9.52 7.04
C ALA A 253 14.42 10.39 8.16
N GLN A 254 13.53 10.94 8.99
CA GLN A 254 13.87 11.80 10.11
C GLN A 254 13.71 11.05 11.41
N VAL A 255 14.63 11.26 12.35
CA VAL A 255 14.54 10.64 13.69
C VAL A 255 13.36 11.28 14.44
N ILE A 256 12.54 10.44 15.05
CA ILE A 256 11.42 10.85 15.90
C ILE A 256 11.94 10.97 17.34
N PRO A 257 11.94 12.17 17.95
CA PRO A 257 12.35 12.33 19.34
C PRO A 257 11.60 11.40 20.29
N ASN A 258 12.26 10.95 21.36
CA ASN A 258 11.69 9.99 22.31
C ASN A 258 10.45 10.53 23.05
N GLN A 259 10.34 11.86 23.19
CA GLN A 259 9.21 12.51 23.85
C GLN A 259 7.98 12.67 22.94
N THR A 260 8.15 12.52 21.62
CA THR A 260 7.05 12.66 20.65
C THR A 260 6.05 11.51 20.79
N LYS A 261 4.76 11.85 20.86
CA LYS A 261 3.66 10.88 20.87
C LYS A 261 3.66 10.09 19.56
N LEU A 262 3.87 8.79 19.64
CA LEU A 262 3.92 7.89 18.50
C LEU A 262 3.16 6.60 18.80
N LEU A 263 2.27 6.22 17.89
CA LEU A 263 1.67 4.90 17.90
C LEU A 263 2.73 3.88 17.46
N VAL A 264 3.00 2.92 18.32
CA VAL A 264 3.97 1.86 18.11
C VAL A 264 3.33 0.48 18.24
N PRO A 265 3.82 -0.53 17.49
CA PRO A 265 3.50 -1.93 17.73
C PRO A 265 3.77 -2.34 19.19
N MET A 266 2.96 -3.26 19.73
CA MET A 266 3.11 -3.74 21.10
C MET A 266 4.49 -4.38 21.36
N ASP A 267 4.99 -5.17 20.41
CA ASP A 267 6.30 -5.83 20.46
C ASP A 267 7.48 -4.83 20.49
N THR A 268 7.29 -3.63 19.95
CA THR A 268 8.32 -2.56 19.98
C THR A 268 8.28 -1.68 21.22
N ARG A 269 7.26 -1.80 22.09
CA ARG A 269 7.05 -0.90 23.24
C ARG A 269 8.21 -0.94 24.24
N SER A 270 8.81 -2.12 24.43
CA SER A 270 9.87 -2.37 25.41
C SER A 270 11.28 -2.10 24.87
N LEU A 271 11.42 -1.67 23.62
CA LEU A 271 12.72 -1.37 23.01
C LEU A 271 13.35 -0.18 23.73
N LYS A 272 14.41 -0.45 24.50
CA LYS A 272 15.13 0.57 25.28
C LYS A 272 16.03 1.45 24.41
N LYS A 273 16.53 0.93 23.29
CA LYS A 273 17.64 1.53 22.54
C LYS A 273 17.42 1.65 21.02
N GLY A 274 16.24 1.29 20.52
CA GLY A 274 15.90 1.39 19.10
C GLY A 274 15.69 2.83 18.59
N TRP A 275 15.98 3.04 17.31
CA TRP A 275 15.75 4.31 16.62
C TRP A 275 14.42 4.28 15.90
N PHE A 276 13.56 5.27 16.18
CA PHE A 276 12.31 5.46 15.48
C PHE A 276 12.52 6.55 14.43
N LEU A 277 12.32 6.22 13.16
CA LEU A 277 12.43 7.15 12.05
C LEU A 277 11.10 7.27 11.32
N ILE A 278 10.82 8.44 10.75
CA ILE A 278 9.61 8.72 9.98
C ILE A 278 9.94 9.26 8.59
N TYR A 279 9.17 8.82 7.60
CA TYR A 279 9.11 9.43 6.28
C TYR A 279 7.65 9.50 5.83
N GLY A 280 7.09 10.71 5.78
CA GLY A 280 5.65 10.89 5.55
C GLY A 280 4.83 10.22 6.65
N ASP A 281 4.08 9.18 6.30
CA ASP A 281 3.26 8.37 7.22
C ASP A 281 3.90 7.01 7.56
N ILE A 282 5.08 6.70 7.03
CA ILE A 282 5.79 5.44 7.25
C ILE A 282 6.75 5.61 8.43
N VAL A 283 6.64 4.71 9.39
CA VAL A 283 7.54 4.60 10.53
C VAL A 283 8.45 3.40 10.35
N ILE A 284 9.74 3.63 10.60
CA ILE A 284 10.82 2.66 10.51
C ILE A 284 11.40 2.53 11.92
N VAL A 285 11.47 1.30 12.43
CA VAL A 285 12.06 0.99 13.73
C VAL A 285 13.32 0.18 13.49
N GLN A 286 14.46 0.81 13.77
CA GLN A 286 15.78 0.20 13.67
C GLN A 286 16.25 -0.22 15.06
N GLY A 287 16.82 -1.43 15.16
CA GLY A 287 17.48 -1.91 16.37
C GLY A 287 18.90 -1.37 16.52
N ASP A 288 19.49 -1.61 17.69
CA ASP A 288 20.83 -1.14 18.04
C ASP A 288 21.92 -1.72 17.13
N ASN A 289 21.70 -2.94 16.62
CA ASN A 289 22.66 -3.61 15.74
C ASN A 289 22.42 -3.26 14.26
N GLY A 290 21.57 -2.27 13.99
CA GLY A 290 21.24 -1.83 12.63
C GLY A 290 20.23 -2.73 11.92
N GLU A 291 19.54 -3.64 12.60
CA GLU A 291 18.50 -4.46 12.00
C GLU A 291 17.16 -3.71 11.89
N LEU A 292 16.37 -4.00 10.85
CA LEU A 292 14.98 -3.55 10.79
C LEU A 292 14.11 -4.38 11.73
N ILE A 293 13.69 -3.78 12.85
CA ILE A 293 12.79 -4.44 13.80
C ILE A 293 11.35 -4.38 13.29
N SER A 294 10.91 -3.19 12.83
CA SER A 294 9.54 -3.01 12.39
C SER A 294 9.40 -1.89 11.37
N LEU A 295 8.39 -2.02 10.53
CA LEU A 295 8.03 -1.04 9.53
C LEU A 295 6.52 -1.04 9.34
N TYR A 296 5.89 0.13 9.44
CA TYR A 296 4.44 0.26 9.39
C TYR A 296 4.02 1.67 8.95
N GLY A 297 2.81 1.79 8.41
CA GLY A 297 2.23 3.09 8.04
C GLY A 297 1.13 3.52 9.01
N LEU A 298 1.05 4.83 9.27
CA LEU A 298 0.12 5.44 10.21
C LEU A 298 -1.07 6.16 9.55
N ARG A 299 -1.34 5.90 8.26
CA ARG A 299 -2.53 6.42 7.55
C ARG A 299 -3.17 5.39 6.62
N GLY A 300 -4.42 5.65 6.24
CA GLY A 300 -5.11 4.94 5.16
C GLY A 300 -5.20 3.43 5.37
N LYS A 301 -4.92 2.66 4.31
CA LYS A 301 -4.93 1.18 4.32
C LYS A 301 -3.87 0.61 5.28
N ASN A 302 -2.68 1.20 5.32
CA ASN A 302 -1.62 0.78 6.23
C ASN A 302 -2.03 0.88 7.71
N LEU A 303 -2.67 1.99 8.12
CA LEU A 303 -3.17 2.13 9.49
C LEU A 303 -4.24 1.08 9.80
N HIS A 304 -5.10 0.76 8.83
CA HIS A 304 -6.12 -0.27 9.02
C HIS A 304 -5.49 -1.64 9.28
N GLU A 305 -4.54 -2.07 8.44
CA GLU A 305 -3.84 -3.35 8.61
C GLU A 305 -3.04 -3.39 9.91
N PHE A 306 -2.36 -2.30 10.25
CA PHE A 306 -1.68 -2.15 11.53
C PHE A 306 -2.63 -2.44 12.69
N LEU A 307 -3.79 -1.77 12.72
CA LEU A 307 -4.73 -1.92 13.83
C LEU A 307 -5.37 -3.30 13.90
N ILE A 308 -5.65 -3.95 12.75
CA ILE A 308 -6.12 -5.34 12.72
C ILE A 308 -5.08 -6.25 13.39
N ARG A 309 -3.82 -6.17 12.94
CA ARG A 309 -2.72 -6.99 13.48
C ARG A 309 -2.53 -6.79 14.99
N GLU A 310 -2.56 -5.54 15.45
CA GLU A 310 -2.44 -5.25 16.89
C GLU A 310 -3.65 -5.77 17.66
N THR A 311 -4.87 -5.73 17.09
CA THR A 311 -6.07 -6.29 17.71
C THR A 311 -5.98 -7.80 17.84
N ASP A 312 -5.53 -8.48 16.79
CA ASP A 312 -5.34 -9.94 16.80
C ASP A 312 -4.26 -10.36 17.81
N SER A 313 -3.19 -9.57 17.90
CA SER A 313 -2.15 -9.76 18.93
C SER A 313 -2.72 -9.61 20.34
N LEU A 314 -3.60 -8.64 20.58
CA LEU A 314 -4.28 -8.47 21.88
C LEU A 314 -5.25 -9.60 22.20
N ARG A 315 -5.90 -10.20 21.18
CA ARG A 315 -6.80 -11.36 21.35
C ARG A 315 -6.02 -12.63 21.69
N ALA A 316 -4.86 -12.82 21.08
CA ALA A 316 -4.01 -14.00 21.27
C ALA A 316 -3.33 -14.06 22.64
N GLN A 317 -3.27 -12.95 23.38
CA GLN A 317 -2.69 -12.92 24.72
C GLN A 317 -3.54 -13.74 25.70
N GLN A 318 -2.94 -14.77 26.31
CA GLN A 318 -3.59 -15.69 27.25
C GLN A 318 -4.25 -14.96 28.44
N ARG A 319 -3.66 -13.85 28.90
CA ARG A 319 -4.28 -12.97 29.89
C ARG A 319 -5.16 -11.97 29.16
N ARG A 320 -6.48 -12.14 29.24
CA ARG A 320 -7.45 -11.20 28.63
C ARG A 320 -7.13 -9.76 29.05
N PRO A 321 -6.68 -8.89 28.13
CA PRO A 321 -6.39 -7.51 28.48
C PRO A 321 -7.67 -6.82 28.96
N ARG A 322 -7.62 -6.18 30.14
CA ARG A 322 -8.75 -5.44 30.70
C ARG A 322 -8.67 -3.99 30.27
N PHE A 323 -9.69 -3.53 29.55
CA PHE A 323 -9.83 -2.15 29.07
C PHE A 323 -11.00 -1.46 29.78
N GLY A 324 -11.04 -1.46 31.11
CA GLY A 324 -12.22 -0.99 31.84
C GLY A 324 -13.41 -1.93 31.62
N SER A 325 -14.58 -1.39 31.25
CA SER A 325 -15.79 -2.16 30.97
C SER A 325 -15.81 -2.85 29.60
N MET A 326 -14.77 -2.64 28.77
CA MET A 326 -14.74 -3.15 27.42
C MET A 326 -14.25 -4.61 27.32
N SER A 327 -14.96 -5.40 26.51
CA SER A 327 -14.56 -6.74 26.07
C SER A 327 -14.28 -6.76 24.56
N LEU A 328 -13.14 -7.31 24.13
CA LEU A 328 -12.81 -7.45 22.71
C LEU A 328 -13.80 -8.39 21.99
N SER A 329 -14.14 -8.06 20.75
CA SER A 329 -15.02 -8.88 19.91
C SER A 329 -14.27 -10.10 19.37
N ALA A 330 -14.88 -11.29 19.47
CA ALA A 330 -14.31 -12.55 18.98
C ALA A 330 -14.51 -12.77 17.47
N LYS A 331 -15.54 -12.14 16.86
CA LYS A 331 -15.98 -12.44 15.48
C LYS A 331 -15.71 -11.30 14.47
N GLY A 332 -14.69 -10.48 14.70
CA GLY A 332 -14.27 -9.41 13.76
C GLY A 332 -15.27 -8.25 13.54
N ARG A 333 -16.52 -8.35 14.01
CA ARG A 333 -17.47 -7.22 14.01
C ARG A 333 -17.05 -6.24 15.12
N GLY A 334 -16.50 -5.08 14.73
CA GLY A 334 -16.02 -4.02 15.64
C GLY A 334 -14.78 -4.39 16.44
N TYR A 335 -14.26 -3.43 17.23
CA TYR A 335 -13.14 -3.72 18.15
C TYR A 335 -13.61 -4.51 19.38
N GLY A 336 -14.82 -4.24 19.86
CA GLY A 336 -15.35 -4.83 21.08
C GLY A 336 -16.60 -4.13 21.56
N PHE A 337 -17.09 -4.57 22.72
CA PHE A 337 -18.26 -4.04 23.38
C PHE A 337 -17.86 -3.30 24.65
N ILE A 338 -18.41 -2.10 24.86
CA ILE A 338 -18.24 -1.29 26.08
C ILE A 338 -19.54 -1.38 26.87
N LYS A 339 -19.46 -1.66 28.18
CA LYS A 339 -20.63 -1.59 29.06
C LYS A 339 -20.81 -0.19 29.63
N LEU A 340 -21.97 0.42 29.41
CA LEU A 340 -22.35 1.73 29.96
C LEU A 340 -23.75 1.59 30.57
N GLU A 341 -23.92 2.00 31.83
CA GLU A 341 -25.25 2.03 32.49
C GLU A 341 -26.01 0.68 32.41
N GLY A 342 -25.29 -0.44 32.40
CA GLY A 342 -25.86 -1.79 32.28
C GLY A 342 -26.07 -2.28 30.85
N ASP A 343 -25.99 -1.38 29.86
CA ASP A 343 -26.12 -1.70 28.44
C ASP A 343 -24.76 -1.98 27.77
N SER A 344 -24.78 -2.79 26.71
CA SER A 344 -23.60 -3.15 25.92
C SER A 344 -23.60 -2.44 24.58
N TYR A 345 -22.54 -1.70 24.28
CA TYR A 345 -22.40 -0.91 23.06
C TYR A 345 -21.22 -1.37 22.21
N LEU A 346 -21.45 -1.64 20.93
CA LEU A 346 -20.38 -2.02 20.01
C LEU A 346 -19.53 -0.81 19.63
N LEU A 347 -18.22 -0.90 19.79
CA LEU A 347 -17.26 0.13 19.39
C LEU A 347 -16.86 -0.03 17.92
N ASP A 348 -17.29 0.92 17.10
CA ASP A 348 -17.01 0.92 15.67
C ASP A 348 -15.51 1.17 15.38
N PRO A 349 -14.91 0.50 14.38
CA PRO A 349 -13.50 0.69 14.08
C PRO A 349 -13.10 2.09 13.60
N THR A 350 -14.01 2.80 12.96
CA THR A 350 -13.78 4.17 12.50
C THR A 350 -13.63 5.13 13.66
N VAL A 351 -14.33 4.89 14.78
CA VAL A 351 -14.23 5.69 16.01
C VAL A 351 -12.84 5.56 16.63
N VAL A 352 -12.34 4.33 16.76
CA VAL A 352 -10.98 4.10 17.29
C VAL A 352 -9.92 4.73 16.39
N ARG A 353 -10.06 4.61 15.05
CA ARG A 353 -9.14 5.23 14.11
C ARG A 353 -9.12 6.76 14.25
N LYS A 354 -10.29 7.40 14.22
CA LYS A 354 -10.43 8.86 14.40
C LYS A 354 -9.86 9.31 15.75
N PHE A 355 -10.07 8.54 16.80
CA PHE A 355 -9.52 8.82 18.11
C PHE A 355 -7.99 8.78 18.11
N ILE A 356 -7.39 7.71 17.57
CA ILE A 356 -5.93 7.56 17.48
C ILE A 356 -5.29 8.68 16.66
N GLU A 357 -5.89 9.05 15.53
CA GLU A 357 -5.39 10.13 14.67
C GLU A 357 -5.42 11.50 15.38
N ARG A 358 -6.40 11.72 16.26
CA ARG A 358 -6.57 12.97 17.02
C ARG A 358 -5.82 13.00 18.34
N MET A 359 -5.50 11.84 18.89
CA MET A 359 -4.91 11.73 20.23
C MET A 359 -3.64 12.58 20.43
N PRO A 360 -2.70 12.69 19.46
CA PRO A 360 -1.52 13.54 19.61
C PRO A 360 -1.82 15.04 19.69
N TYR A 361 -2.99 15.50 19.21
CA TYR A 361 -3.34 16.92 19.09
C TYR A 361 -4.32 17.40 20.16
N SER A 362 -5.04 16.48 20.81
CA SER A 362 -5.95 16.82 21.91
C SER A 362 -5.18 17.43 23.07
N ARG A 363 -5.73 18.38 23.82
CA ARG A 363 -5.03 18.94 24.99
C ARG A 363 -5.13 18.04 26.22
N GLU A 364 -6.27 17.37 26.42
CA GLU A 364 -6.58 16.64 27.65
C GLU A 364 -6.04 15.20 27.68
N ILE A 365 -5.70 14.64 26.52
CA ILE A 365 -5.35 13.22 26.37
C ILE A 365 -3.84 12.96 26.42
N PRO A 366 -2.97 13.75 25.75
CA PRO A 366 -1.55 13.46 25.65
C PRO A 366 -0.82 13.32 26.99
N GLU A 367 -1.21 14.08 28.01
CA GLU A 367 -0.56 14.03 29.34
C GLU A 367 -0.66 12.66 30.00
N LYS A 368 -1.74 11.91 29.70
CA LYS A 368 -2.05 10.62 30.34
C LYS A 368 -1.63 9.41 29.50
N VAL A 369 -1.02 9.64 28.34
CA VAL A 369 -0.60 8.60 27.40
C VAL A 369 0.92 8.60 27.34
N PRO A 370 1.62 7.46 27.33
CA PRO A 370 3.08 7.44 27.16
C PRO A 370 3.52 8.06 25.82
N ALA A 371 4.79 8.48 25.73
CA ALA A 371 5.34 8.98 24.47
C ALA A 371 5.28 7.93 23.35
N ARG A 372 5.64 6.69 23.65
CA ARG A 372 5.41 5.55 22.77
C ARG A 372 4.18 4.81 23.28
N PHE A 373 3.07 4.92 22.57
CA PHE A 373 1.80 4.32 22.96
C PHE A 373 1.38 3.25 21.98
N THR A 374 0.66 2.26 22.47
CA THR A 374 0.17 1.12 21.69
C THR A 374 -1.33 1.23 21.45
N LEU A 375 -1.87 0.34 20.62
CA LEU A 375 -3.33 0.21 20.50
C LEU A 375 -3.99 -0.06 21.86
N PHE A 376 -3.34 -0.81 22.74
CA PHE A 376 -3.86 -1.07 24.09
C PHE A 376 -4.05 0.23 24.89
N ASP A 377 -3.05 1.13 24.86
CA ASP A 377 -3.13 2.39 25.60
C ASP A 377 -4.24 3.28 25.03
N ALA A 378 -4.38 3.31 23.70
CA ALA A 378 -5.45 4.04 23.02
C ALA A 378 -6.84 3.49 23.37
N LEU A 379 -7.03 2.16 23.36
CA LEU A 379 -8.29 1.51 23.74
C LEU A 379 -8.64 1.76 25.21
N LYS A 380 -7.67 1.63 26.11
CA LYS A 380 -7.87 1.96 27.54
C LYS A 380 -8.33 3.41 27.71
N ARG A 381 -7.76 4.32 26.93
CA ARG A 381 -8.05 5.75 27.01
C ARG A 381 -9.40 6.12 26.42
N ILE A 382 -9.77 5.56 25.27
CA ILE A 382 -11.07 5.82 24.64
C ILE A 382 -12.21 5.26 25.49
N VAL A 383 -12.03 4.08 26.10
CA VAL A 383 -13.05 3.50 26.99
C VAL A 383 -13.23 4.38 28.22
N ALA A 384 -12.15 4.76 28.89
CA ALA A 384 -12.23 5.66 30.05
C ALA A 384 -12.87 7.02 29.71
N LEU A 385 -12.62 7.54 28.50
CA LEU A 385 -13.30 8.73 28.01
C LEU A 385 -14.81 8.48 27.91
N ILE A 386 -15.23 7.46 27.17
CA ILE A 386 -16.63 7.10 26.91
C ILE A 386 -17.39 6.85 28.22
N GLU A 387 -16.84 6.04 29.12
CA GLU A 387 -17.43 5.73 30.43
C GLU A 387 -17.69 6.98 31.28
N SER A 388 -16.91 8.03 31.06
CA SER A 388 -17.03 9.27 31.83
C SER A 388 -17.86 10.37 31.15
N THR A 389 -18.43 10.08 29.97
CA THR A 389 -19.35 11.00 29.27
C THR A 389 -20.74 10.97 29.87
N ALA A 390 -21.49 12.07 29.77
CA ALA A 390 -22.90 12.16 30.13
C ALA A 390 -23.77 12.37 28.88
N TRP A 391 -25.03 11.92 28.91
CA TRP A 391 -26.00 12.20 27.85
C TRP A 391 -26.20 13.71 27.69
N VAL A 392 -26.29 14.17 26.44
CA VAL A 392 -26.50 15.59 26.11
C VAL A 392 -27.55 15.76 25.05
N ASP A 393 -28.30 16.86 25.15
CA ASP A 393 -29.26 17.25 24.13
C ASP A 393 -28.57 17.64 22.83
N VAL A 394 -29.26 17.36 21.72
CA VAL A 394 -28.76 17.59 20.35
C VAL A 394 -28.36 19.05 20.12
N VAL A 395 -28.99 20.01 20.82
CA VAL A 395 -28.66 21.45 20.75
C VAL A 395 -27.22 21.78 21.16
N HIS A 396 -26.56 20.91 21.93
CA HIS A 396 -25.17 21.08 22.38
C HIS A 396 -24.14 20.38 21.48
N VAL A 397 -24.60 19.77 20.38
CA VAL A 397 -23.79 19.03 19.42
C VAL A 397 -23.61 19.85 18.14
N PRO A 398 -22.36 19.99 17.62
CA PRO A 398 -22.11 20.70 16.37
C PRO A 398 -22.92 20.13 15.20
N ARG A 399 -23.58 21.01 14.45
CA ARG A 399 -24.44 20.63 13.31
C ARG A 399 -23.69 19.79 12.28
N GLY A 400 -22.44 20.15 11.95
CA GLY A 400 -21.63 19.41 10.99
C GLY A 400 -21.31 17.98 11.45
N PHE A 401 -21.31 17.71 12.75
CA PHE A 401 -21.16 16.35 13.28
C PHE A 401 -22.47 15.58 13.24
N ILE A 402 -23.60 16.23 13.55
CA ILE A 402 -24.95 15.64 13.49
C ILE A 402 -25.27 15.17 12.06
N THR A 403 -25.00 15.99 11.05
CA THR A 403 -25.31 15.67 9.64
C THR A 403 -24.53 14.48 9.09
N GLN A 404 -23.45 14.07 9.75
CA GLN A 404 -22.67 12.89 9.39
C GLN A 404 -23.19 11.60 10.05
N GLN A 405 -24.16 11.70 10.97
CA GLN A 405 -24.71 10.55 11.69
C GLN A 405 -26.09 10.14 11.15
N GLU A 406 -26.46 8.88 11.40
CA GLU A 406 -27.78 8.36 11.05
C GLU A 406 -28.89 9.06 11.86
N PRO A 407 -30.10 9.23 11.30
CA PRO A 407 -31.24 9.79 12.03
C PRO A 407 -31.57 9.04 13.33
N GLY A 408 -31.77 9.80 14.42
CA GLY A 408 -32.05 9.27 15.75
C GLY A 408 -30.84 8.69 16.48
N THR A 409 -29.64 9.16 16.12
CA THR A 409 -28.42 9.00 16.90
C THR A 409 -28.49 9.86 18.17
N ASN A 410 -28.14 9.26 19.31
CA ASN A 410 -28.04 9.94 20.59
C ASN A 410 -26.58 10.34 20.87
N TYR A 411 -26.36 11.32 21.74
CA TYR A 411 -25.04 11.89 21.97
C TYR A 411 -24.67 11.90 23.45
N ARG A 412 -23.41 11.58 23.73
CA ARG A 412 -22.80 11.78 25.05
C ARG A 412 -21.61 12.73 24.92
N ALA A 413 -21.34 13.53 25.95
CA ALA A 413 -20.21 14.46 25.93
C ALA A 413 -19.42 14.48 27.25
N LYS A 414 -18.14 14.85 27.14
CA LYS A 414 -17.27 15.23 28.25
C LYS A 414 -16.23 16.22 27.76
N GLY A 415 -16.20 17.41 28.38
CA GLY A 415 -15.29 18.48 27.98
C GLY A 415 -15.42 18.77 26.47
N PRO A 416 -14.35 18.71 25.69
CA PRO A 416 -14.39 18.96 24.25
C PRO A 416 -14.87 17.75 23.42
N TRP A 417 -15.03 16.58 24.03
CA TRP A 417 -15.35 15.34 23.32
C TRP A 417 -16.84 15.08 23.24
N ILE A 418 -17.31 14.69 22.05
CA ILE A 418 -18.67 14.21 21.81
C ILE A 418 -18.61 12.82 21.19
N ILE A 419 -19.42 11.90 21.70
CA ILE A 419 -19.57 10.53 21.25
C ILE A 419 -20.98 10.34 20.70
N ALA A 420 -21.10 9.73 19.52
CA ALA A 420 -22.36 9.44 18.86
C ALA A 420 -22.71 7.96 18.98
N ILE A 421 -23.93 7.66 19.43
CA ILE A 421 -24.44 6.30 19.66
C ILE A 421 -25.73 6.12 18.87
N ASN A 422 -25.74 5.18 17.91
CA ASN A 422 -26.92 4.92 17.08
C ASN A 422 -27.96 4.03 17.80
N LYS A 423 -29.14 3.90 17.20
CA LYS A 423 -30.24 3.06 17.72
C LYS A 423 -29.88 1.58 17.86
N LYS A 424 -28.89 1.09 17.11
CA LYS A 424 -28.39 -0.30 17.16
C LYS A 424 -27.39 -0.52 18.32
N LYS A 425 -27.30 0.42 19.27
CA LYS A 425 -26.31 0.41 20.36
C LYS A 425 -24.87 0.32 19.85
N GLN A 426 -24.55 1.07 18.80
CA GLN A 426 -23.18 1.16 18.27
C GLN A 426 -22.64 2.57 18.49
N ILE A 427 -21.41 2.65 18.99
CA ILE A 427 -20.65 3.90 19.08
C ILE A 427 -20.03 4.13 17.70
N VAL A 428 -20.62 5.04 16.94
CA VAL A 428 -20.35 5.24 15.49
C VAL A 428 -19.60 6.53 15.19
N GLY A 429 -19.54 7.47 16.14
CA GLY A 429 -18.87 8.74 15.93
C GLY A 429 -18.13 9.24 17.16
N ILE A 430 -17.03 9.95 16.92
CA ILE A 430 -16.28 10.72 17.90
C ILE A 430 -15.86 12.07 17.32
N TYR A 431 -16.02 13.12 18.10
CA TYR A 431 -15.73 14.49 17.71
C TYR A 431 -14.99 15.22 18.83
N ASP A 432 -13.96 15.99 18.46
CA ASP A 432 -13.21 16.86 19.37
C ASP A 432 -13.43 18.32 18.97
N LYS A 433 -14.07 19.11 19.85
CA LYS A 433 -14.34 20.56 19.66
C LYS A 433 -13.06 21.40 19.55
N THR A 434 -11.94 20.88 20.03
CA THR A 434 -10.66 21.61 20.02
C THR A 434 -9.90 21.43 18.71
N ASP A 435 -10.28 20.46 17.88
CA ASP A 435 -9.62 20.16 16.61
C ASP A 435 -9.84 21.30 15.58
N PRO A 436 -8.75 21.96 15.11
CA PRO A 436 -8.85 23.03 14.12
C PRO A 436 -9.51 22.61 12.81
N ALA A 437 -9.40 21.33 12.42
CA ALA A 437 -10.04 20.83 11.22
C ALA A 437 -11.58 20.90 11.32
N ASN A 438 -12.13 20.70 12.51
CA ASN A 438 -13.57 20.72 12.75
C ASN A 438 -14.15 22.15 12.84
N ARG A 439 -13.34 23.13 13.25
CA ARG A 439 -13.76 24.55 13.30
C ARG A 439 -14.11 25.10 11.91
N ARG A 440 -13.41 24.63 10.87
CA ARG A 440 -13.67 25.05 9.48
C ARG A 440 -15.02 24.55 8.99
N THR A 441 -15.36 23.28 9.26
CA THR A 441 -16.66 22.70 8.88
C THR A 441 -17.82 23.35 9.62
N ASP A 442 -17.66 23.72 10.89
CA ASP A 442 -18.73 24.38 11.64
C ASP A 442 -18.96 25.83 11.17
N SER A 443 -17.89 26.55 10.79
CA SER A 443 -18.01 27.90 10.23
C SER A 443 -18.70 27.96 8.86
N GLN A 444 -18.60 26.91 8.04
CA GLN A 444 -19.23 26.85 6.72
C GLN A 444 -20.74 26.54 6.78
N HIS A 445 -21.21 25.88 7.85
CA HIS A 445 -22.62 25.57 8.06
C HIS A 445 -23.33 26.54 9.03
N SER A 446 -22.57 27.45 9.66
CA SER A 446 -23.09 28.49 10.57
C SER A 446 -23.73 29.69 9.84
N THR A 447 -23.62 29.80 8.52
CA THR A 447 -24.11 30.96 7.74
C THR A 447 -25.48 30.77 7.09
N GLN A 448 -26.22 29.69 7.36
CA GLN A 448 -27.64 29.62 6.97
C GLN A 448 -28.53 30.11 8.12
N PRO A 449 -29.21 31.27 7.97
CA PRO A 449 -30.17 31.73 8.96
C PRO A 449 -31.37 30.77 9.01
N LEU A 450 -31.79 30.43 10.23
CA LEU A 450 -33.06 29.77 10.49
C LEU A 450 -34.18 30.68 9.97
N ILE A 451 -34.86 30.26 8.90
CA ILE A 451 -36.11 30.88 8.46
C ILE A 451 -37.16 30.55 9.52
N GLY A 452 -37.43 31.53 10.38
CA GLY A 452 -38.57 31.55 11.27
C GLY A 452 -39.86 31.82 10.51
N ILE A 453 -40.89 31.05 10.84
CA ILE A 453 -42.26 31.22 10.39
C ILE A 453 -42.84 32.48 11.06
N GLY A 454 -43.41 33.38 10.26
CA GLY A 454 -44.50 34.27 10.68
C GLY A 454 -44.24 35.79 10.66
N SER A 455 -44.77 36.45 9.62
CA SER A 455 -45.54 37.73 9.65
C SER A 455 -45.17 38.78 8.58
N ILE A 456 -45.94 38.72 7.49
CA ILE A 456 -46.77 39.78 6.86
C ILE A 456 -46.22 41.23 6.73
N LYS A 457 -46.13 41.63 5.44
CA LYS A 457 -46.27 42.96 4.79
C LYS A 457 -45.23 44.06 5.07
N HIS A 458 -44.50 44.48 4.03
CA HIS A 458 -44.92 45.57 3.14
C HIS A 458 -44.02 45.67 1.87
N ARG A 459 -44.65 46.10 0.78
CA ARG A 459 -44.09 46.48 -0.54
C ARG A 459 -43.06 47.61 -0.42
N ASN A 460 -41.98 47.63 -1.21
CA ASN A 460 -41.93 48.29 -2.52
C ASN A 460 -40.51 48.37 -3.14
N ALA A 461 -40.54 48.37 -4.47
CA ALA A 461 -39.52 48.58 -5.50
C ALA A 461 -38.34 49.54 -5.21
N GLY A 462 -37.18 49.21 -5.82
CA GLY A 462 -36.07 50.13 -6.04
C GLY A 462 -34.80 49.48 -6.59
N LYS A 463 -34.75 49.25 -7.91
CA LYS A 463 -33.52 49.05 -8.73
C LYS A 463 -32.71 50.39 -8.77
N PRO A 464 -31.51 50.50 -9.41
CA PRO A 464 -30.49 49.53 -9.83
C PRO A 464 -29.00 50.03 -9.68
N ARG A 465 -28.07 49.27 -10.28
CA ARG A 465 -26.79 49.68 -10.96
C ARG A 465 -25.48 49.81 -10.16
N GLY A 466 -24.40 49.43 -10.86
CA GLY A 466 -23.01 49.86 -10.63
C GLY A 466 -22.06 48.69 -10.36
N SER A 467 -21.53 48.03 -11.38
CA SER A 467 -20.28 48.36 -12.08
C SER A 467 -19.05 47.67 -11.48
N ASN A 468 -18.59 46.65 -12.21
CA ASN A 468 -17.23 46.12 -12.20
C ASN A 468 -16.24 47.26 -12.50
N PRO A 469 -15.01 47.22 -11.96
CA PRO A 469 -13.92 46.97 -12.92
C PRO A 469 -12.74 46.14 -12.39
N GLU A 470 -12.20 45.40 -13.35
CA GLU A 470 -10.83 44.94 -13.54
C GLU A 470 -9.73 45.69 -12.76
N ARG A 471 -8.78 44.94 -12.17
CA ARG A 471 -7.37 45.34 -12.12
C ARG A 471 -6.40 44.16 -12.28
N HIS A 472 -5.76 44.19 -13.43
CA HIS A 472 -4.35 43.92 -13.74
C HIS A 472 -3.47 43.12 -12.77
N ARG A 473 -2.93 42.03 -13.34
CA ARG A 473 -1.60 41.46 -13.11
C ARG A 473 -0.51 42.53 -13.24
N GLN A 474 0.47 42.52 -12.34
CA GLN A 474 1.86 42.84 -12.63
C GLN A 474 2.77 41.81 -11.95
N GLU A 475 3.54 41.14 -12.79
CA GLU A 475 4.77 40.42 -12.45
C GLU A 475 5.88 41.45 -12.22
N GLU A 476 6.70 41.27 -11.19
CA GLU A 476 8.02 41.87 -11.15
C GLU A 476 9.07 40.88 -10.65
N HIS A 477 10.08 40.73 -11.51
CA HIS A 477 11.37 40.11 -11.29
C HIS A 477 12.22 40.87 -10.27
N ARG A 478 13.05 40.14 -9.50
CA ARG A 478 14.44 40.48 -9.10
C ARG A 478 15.05 39.24 -8.45
N LYS A 479 15.99 38.52 -9.09
CA LYS A 479 17.43 38.77 -9.31
C LYS A 479 18.27 38.89 -8.03
N ASP A 480 19.06 37.83 -7.84
CA ASP A 480 20.51 37.78 -7.64
C ASP A 480 21.18 38.07 -6.28
N SER A 481 21.94 37.04 -5.88
CA SER A 481 23.29 37.05 -5.25
C SER A 481 23.38 36.72 -3.75
N PRO A 482 24.52 36.17 -3.26
CA PRO A 482 25.52 35.33 -3.94
C PRO A 482 25.98 34.10 -3.13
N MET A 483 26.79 33.28 -3.81
CA MET A 483 27.57 32.15 -3.33
C MET A 483 28.51 32.49 -2.16
N LEU A 484 28.65 31.54 -1.23
CA LEU A 484 29.77 31.45 -0.29
C LEU A 484 30.67 30.27 -0.70
N THR A 485 31.94 30.58 -0.94
CA THR A 485 33.06 29.65 -1.11
C THR A 485 33.57 29.13 0.23
N PRO A 486 34.29 27.97 0.25
CA PRO A 486 34.73 27.31 1.47
C PRO A 486 36.11 27.79 1.94
N ILE A 487 36.29 27.79 3.27
CA ILE A 487 37.55 28.04 3.97
C ILE A 487 38.42 26.78 3.95
N LYS A 488 39.72 26.94 3.65
CA LYS A 488 40.78 25.94 3.81
C LYS A 488 41.51 26.11 5.16
N SER A 489 42.10 24.98 5.58
CA SER A 489 43.31 24.74 6.40
C SER A 489 43.35 25.08 7.89
N ASN A 490 43.57 24.04 8.71
CA ASN A 490 44.85 23.67 9.38
C ASN A 490 44.71 22.17 9.79
N ALA A 491 45.61 21.23 9.51
CA ALA A 491 47.00 21.06 9.94
C ALA A 491 47.14 20.88 11.47
N GLU A 492 46.97 19.63 11.93
CA GLU A 492 47.94 18.81 12.70
C GLU A 492 47.54 17.33 12.59
#